data_AF-A0A3N5DN34-F1
#
_entry.id   AF-A0A3N5DN34-F1
#
_cell.length_a   1.000
_cell.length_b   1.000
_cell.length_c   1.000
_cell.angle_alpha   90.00
_cell.angle_beta   90.00
_cell.angle_gamma   90.00
#
_symmetry.space_group_name_H-M   'P 1'
#
loop_
_entity.id
_entity.type
_entity.pdbx_description
1 polymer ?
#
loop_
_entity_poly.entity_id
_entity_poly.type
_entity_poly.pdbx_seq_one_letter_code
_entity_poly.pdbx_strand_id
1 'polypeptide(L)'
;MTTQIGNPFPMFYDLRGRPLDRGSVYIGAVGQDPETSPIDVFADVGLTDKIAQPIRTIGGLMSRDGNAVFAFIADQQYSIRVKDADGATVFYAASANIGAANFQPASDDLDAIAALTTTTFGRQLLTQASATALRAYANIPDALPLTGGTVTGSIKRSTGGGYAYAANPAIHEVRFYFTEAGADDPRTQVGDVWFEEQAP
;
A
#
# COMPACT_ATOMS: atom_id res chain seq x y z
N MET A 1 -29.25 -0.43 -2.20
CA MET A 1 -28.20 -0.39 -3.24
C MET A 1 -28.88 -0.73 -4.56
N THR A 2 -28.65 0.05 -5.62
CA THR A 2 -29.21 -0.21 -6.95
C THR A 2 -28.06 -0.58 -7.88
N THR A 3 -28.13 -1.77 -8.48
CA THR A 3 -27.13 -2.26 -9.44
C THR A 3 -27.67 -2.06 -10.84
N GLN A 4 -26.91 -1.39 -11.70
CA GLN A 4 -27.23 -1.27 -13.11
C GLN A 4 -27.05 -2.64 -13.78
N ILE A 5 -28.06 -3.09 -14.52
CA ILE A 5 -27.95 -4.27 -15.38
C ILE A 5 -27.22 -3.86 -16.65
N GLY A 6 -26.19 -4.62 -17.02
CA GLY A 6 -25.43 -4.45 -18.27
C GLY A 6 -25.27 -5.76 -19.01
N ASN A 7 -24.90 -5.70 -20.29
CA ASN A 7 -24.52 -6.89 -21.05
C ASN A 7 -23.13 -7.35 -20.57
N PRO A 8 -23.00 -8.56 -19.99
CA PRO A 8 -21.71 -9.02 -19.50
C PRO A 8 -20.87 -9.65 -20.62
N PHE A 9 -21.43 -9.92 -21.80
CA PHE A 9 -20.73 -10.62 -22.89
C PHE A 9 -20.03 -9.67 -23.88
N PRO A 10 -18.82 -10.01 -24.35
CA PRO A 10 -18.18 -9.28 -25.43
C PRO A 10 -18.99 -9.43 -26.73
N MET A 11 -19.11 -8.34 -27.49
CA MET A 11 -19.77 -8.33 -28.79
C MET A 11 -18.74 -8.23 -29.91
N PHE A 12 -18.87 -9.12 -30.89
CA PHE A 12 -18.10 -9.16 -32.11
C PHE A 12 -18.93 -8.59 -33.25
N TYR A 13 -18.29 -7.80 -34.12
CA TYR A 13 -18.91 -7.19 -35.29
C TYR A 13 -18.28 -7.74 -36.56
N ASP A 14 -19.03 -7.72 -37.67
CA ASP A 14 -18.52 -8.00 -39.01
C ASP A 14 -17.75 -6.77 -39.56
N LEU A 15 -17.16 -6.92 -40.75
CA LEU A 15 -16.45 -5.83 -41.46
C LEU A 15 -17.34 -4.63 -41.81
N ARG A 16 -18.67 -4.78 -41.70
CA ARG A 16 -19.68 -3.76 -41.99
C ARG A 16 -20.29 -3.16 -40.70
N GLY A 17 -19.75 -3.52 -39.54
CA GLY A 17 -20.21 -3.02 -38.23
C GLY A 17 -21.52 -3.64 -37.74
N ARG A 18 -22.02 -4.71 -38.36
CA ARG A 18 -23.19 -5.46 -37.88
C ARG A 18 -22.73 -6.54 -36.89
N PRO A 19 -23.58 -6.96 -35.93
CA PRO A 19 -23.22 -8.06 -35.05
C PRO A 19 -22.84 -9.30 -35.86
N LEU A 20 -21.68 -9.88 -35.53
CA LEU A 20 -21.11 -10.95 -36.31
C LEU A 20 -21.91 -12.24 -36.15
N ASP A 21 -22.56 -12.67 -37.22
CA ASP A 21 -23.34 -13.91 -37.25
C ASP A 21 -22.61 -14.97 -38.08
N ARG A 22 -22.62 -16.22 -37.60
CA ARG A 22 -21.95 -17.37 -38.25
C ARG A 22 -20.44 -17.13 -38.49
N GLY A 23 -19.81 -16.27 -37.69
CA GLY A 23 -18.37 -16.06 -37.67
C GLY A 23 -17.65 -17.15 -36.89
N SER A 24 -16.31 -17.10 -36.96
CA SER A 24 -15.41 -18.01 -36.25
C SER A 24 -14.40 -17.21 -35.44
N VAL A 25 -14.33 -17.49 -34.14
CA VAL A 25 -13.34 -16.93 -33.22
C VAL A 25 -12.31 -18.02 -32.90
N TYR A 26 -11.04 -17.69 -33.10
CA TYR A 26 -9.88 -18.52 -32.81
C TYR A 26 -9.07 -17.88 -31.70
N ILE A 27 -8.65 -18.69 -30.73
CA ILE A 27 -7.82 -18.33 -29.58
C ILE A 27 -6.58 -19.20 -29.59
N GLY A 28 -5.41 -18.58 -29.52
CA GLY A 28 -4.13 -19.27 -29.64
C GLY A 28 -3.08 -18.79 -28.68
N ALA A 29 -1.92 -19.42 -28.77
CA ALA A 29 -0.76 -19.05 -27.98
C ALA A 29 -0.31 -17.61 -28.34
N VAL A 30 0.08 -16.84 -27.32
CA VAL A 30 0.53 -15.46 -27.49
C VAL A 30 1.66 -15.35 -28.51
N GLY A 31 1.56 -14.38 -29.41
CA GLY A 31 2.52 -14.13 -30.50
C GLY A 31 2.43 -15.10 -31.68
N GLN A 32 1.58 -16.13 -31.63
CA GLN A 32 1.44 -17.15 -32.66
C GLN A 32 0.12 -17.00 -33.44
N ASP A 33 0.03 -17.61 -34.62
CA ASP A 33 -1.23 -17.69 -35.37
C ASP A 33 -2.22 -18.64 -34.64
N PRO A 34 -3.38 -18.14 -34.18
CA PRO A 34 -4.34 -18.93 -33.41
C PRO A 34 -5.02 -20.04 -34.22
N GLU A 35 -4.96 -20.03 -35.55
CA GLU A 35 -5.46 -21.14 -36.37
C GLU A 35 -4.49 -22.32 -36.41
N THR A 36 -3.18 -22.06 -36.38
CA THR A 36 -2.15 -23.11 -36.43
C THR A 36 -1.68 -23.52 -35.04
N SER A 37 -1.80 -22.63 -34.06
CA SER A 37 -1.36 -22.81 -32.68
C SER A 37 -2.49 -22.52 -31.69
N PRO A 38 -3.62 -23.25 -31.76
CA PRO A 38 -4.74 -23.05 -30.85
C PRO A 38 -4.39 -23.53 -29.43
N ILE A 39 -4.96 -22.85 -28.43
CA ILE A 39 -4.88 -23.27 -27.02
C ILE A 39 -6.24 -23.80 -26.53
N ASP A 40 -6.25 -24.41 -25.35
CA ASP A 40 -7.47 -24.91 -24.76
C ASP A 40 -8.33 -23.77 -24.20
N VAL A 41 -9.60 -23.76 -24.59
CA VAL A 41 -10.61 -22.78 -24.16
C VAL A 41 -11.73 -23.50 -23.42
N PHE A 42 -12.25 -22.89 -22.36
CA PHE A 42 -13.23 -23.49 -21.45
C PHE A 42 -14.45 -22.59 -21.28
N ALA A 43 -15.61 -23.18 -20.96
CA ALA A 43 -16.87 -22.49 -20.72
C ALA A 43 -17.03 -22.00 -19.27
N ASP A 44 -16.18 -22.49 -18.36
CA ASP A 44 -16.18 -22.18 -16.94
C ASP A 44 -14.81 -21.72 -16.45
N VAL A 45 -14.81 -20.95 -15.37
CA VAL A 45 -13.60 -20.44 -14.72
C VAL A 45 -12.77 -21.53 -14.04
N GLY A 46 -13.37 -22.69 -13.75
CA GLY A 46 -12.69 -23.86 -13.19
C GLY A 46 -11.86 -24.63 -14.21
N LEU A 47 -11.92 -24.24 -15.50
CA LEU A 47 -11.20 -24.87 -16.60
C LEU A 47 -11.53 -26.36 -16.75
N THR A 48 -12.81 -26.71 -16.61
CA THR A 48 -13.26 -28.12 -16.60
C THR A 48 -14.05 -28.52 -17.84
N ASP A 49 -14.80 -27.59 -18.43
CA ASP A 49 -15.65 -27.82 -19.59
C ASP A 49 -15.05 -27.17 -20.85
N LYS A 50 -14.36 -27.97 -21.65
CA LYS A 50 -13.64 -27.52 -22.84
C LYS A 50 -14.58 -27.19 -24.01
N ILE A 51 -14.32 -26.06 -24.66
CA ILE A 51 -14.99 -25.60 -25.89
C ILE A 51 -14.11 -25.96 -27.09
N ALA A 52 -14.72 -26.55 -28.12
CA ALA A 52 -14.05 -26.80 -29.39
C ALA A 52 -13.81 -25.50 -30.17
N GLN A 53 -12.66 -25.42 -30.83
CA GLN A 53 -12.31 -24.30 -31.71
C GLN A 53 -12.45 -24.69 -33.19
N PRO A 54 -12.87 -23.77 -34.08
CA PRO A 54 -13.25 -22.38 -33.80
C PRO A 54 -14.58 -22.24 -33.04
N ILE A 55 -14.64 -21.23 -32.17
CA ILE A 55 -15.86 -20.86 -31.45
C ILE A 55 -16.76 -20.09 -32.40
N ARG A 56 -18.02 -20.50 -32.53
CA ARG A 56 -18.96 -19.88 -33.46
C ARG A 56 -19.58 -18.63 -32.84
N THR A 57 -19.95 -17.66 -33.67
CA THR A 57 -20.73 -16.50 -33.21
C THR A 57 -22.17 -16.54 -33.70
N ILE A 58 -23.10 -16.06 -32.87
CA ILE A 58 -24.50 -15.82 -33.23
C ILE A 58 -24.88 -14.43 -32.72
N GLY A 59 -25.34 -13.55 -33.61
CA GLY A 59 -25.73 -12.19 -33.23
C GLY A 59 -24.62 -11.39 -32.53
N GLY A 60 -23.35 -11.65 -32.87
CA GLY A 60 -22.18 -11.01 -32.26
C GLY A 60 -21.72 -11.62 -30.94
N LEU A 61 -22.40 -12.62 -30.40
CA LEU A 61 -21.99 -13.31 -29.18
C LEU A 61 -21.27 -14.61 -29.51
N MET A 62 -20.24 -14.98 -28.73
CA MET A 62 -19.69 -16.33 -28.78
C MET A 62 -20.76 -17.32 -28.34
N SER A 63 -20.94 -18.38 -29.12
CA SER A 63 -22.02 -19.35 -28.94
C SER A 63 -21.49 -20.78 -28.93
N ARG A 64 -22.01 -21.57 -28.00
CA ARG A 64 -21.89 -23.03 -27.95
C ARG A 64 -23.27 -23.65 -27.99
N ASP A 65 -23.54 -24.47 -29.00
CA ASP A 65 -24.83 -25.14 -29.21
C ASP A 65 -26.05 -24.18 -29.21
N GLY A 66 -25.85 -22.97 -29.74
CA GLY A 66 -26.87 -21.93 -29.84
C GLY A 66 -27.00 -21.02 -28.61
N ASN A 67 -26.25 -21.28 -27.53
CA ASN A 67 -26.27 -20.48 -26.31
C ASN A 67 -25.03 -19.61 -26.19
N ALA A 68 -25.21 -18.37 -25.73
CA ALA A 68 -24.09 -17.47 -25.44
C ALA A 68 -23.18 -18.04 -24.35
N VAL A 69 -21.86 -17.96 -24.54
CA VAL A 69 -20.88 -18.57 -23.65
C VAL A 69 -19.71 -17.62 -23.37
N PHE A 70 -19.19 -17.66 -22.14
CA PHE A 70 -17.91 -17.06 -21.80
C PHE A 70 -16.78 -18.02 -22.14
N ALA A 71 -15.68 -17.47 -22.66
CA ALA A 71 -14.48 -18.24 -22.96
C ALA A 71 -13.41 -17.93 -21.91
N PHE A 72 -12.86 -18.98 -21.30
CA PHE A 72 -11.77 -18.92 -20.33
C PHE A 72 -10.56 -19.70 -20.84
N ILE A 73 -9.36 -19.28 -20.46
CA ILE A 73 -8.10 -19.94 -20.78
C ILE A 73 -7.26 -20.08 -19.50
N ALA A 74 -6.28 -20.98 -19.51
CA ALA A 74 -5.34 -21.12 -18.40
C ALA A 74 -4.27 -20.02 -18.38
N ASP A 75 -3.94 -19.48 -19.55
CA ASP A 75 -2.89 -18.47 -19.73
C ASP A 75 -3.36 -17.04 -19.42
N GLN A 76 -2.41 -16.14 -19.12
CA GLN A 76 -2.72 -14.73 -18.89
C GLN A 76 -2.86 -13.92 -20.18
N GLN A 77 -2.27 -14.39 -21.29
CA GLN A 77 -2.29 -13.71 -22.58
C GLN A 77 -2.57 -14.72 -23.68
N TYR A 78 -3.20 -14.25 -24.75
CA TYR A 78 -3.57 -15.08 -25.89
C TYR A 78 -3.47 -14.29 -27.19
N SER A 79 -3.32 -14.98 -28.31
CA SER A 79 -3.63 -14.41 -29.62
C SER A 79 -5.08 -14.70 -29.98
N ILE A 80 -5.70 -13.80 -30.75
CA ILE A 80 -7.09 -13.94 -31.19
C ILE A 80 -7.24 -13.58 -32.65
N ARG A 81 -8.03 -14.37 -33.38
CA ARG A 81 -8.47 -14.06 -34.75
C ARG A 81 -9.98 -14.26 -34.85
N VAL A 82 -10.64 -13.31 -35.48
CA VAL A 82 -12.07 -13.36 -35.76
C VAL A 82 -12.27 -13.32 -37.26
N LYS A 83 -12.98 -14.31 -37.80
CA LYS A 83 -13.35 -14.42 -39.20
C LYS A 83 -14.85 -14.29 -39.37
N ASP A 84 -15.26 -13.66 -40.47
CA ASP A 84 -16.67 -13.57 -40.88
C ASP A 84 -17.17 -14.92 -41.42
N ALA A 85 -18.48 -15.02 -41.69
CA ALA A 85 -19.12 -16.18 -42.30
C ALA A 85 -18.50 -16.57 -43.65
N ASP A 86 -17.98 -15.59 -44.40
CA ASP A 86 -17.28 -15.79 -45.67
C ASP A 86 -15.80 -16.19 -45.50
N GLY A 87 -15.31 -16.31 -44.26
CA GLY A 87 -13.93 -16.67 -43.93
C GLY A 87 -12.92 -15.51 -43.98
N ALA A 88 -13.37 -14.30 -44.30
CA ALA A 88 -12.56 -13.10 -44.27
C ALA A 88 -12.17 -12.72 -42.83
N THR A 89 -10.91 -12.35 -42.60
CA THR A 89 -10.45 -11.87 -41.28
C THR A 89 -11.06 -10.51 -40.99
N VAL A 90 -11.83 -10.42 -39.91
CA VAL A 90 -12.39 -9.17 -39.40
C VAL A 90 -11.42 -8.52 -38.42
N PHE A 91 -10.85 -9.33 -37.53
CA PHE A 91 -9.97 -8.86 -36.46
C PHE A 91 -8.87 -9.87 -36.20
N TYR A 92 -7.67 -9.36 -35.89
CA TYR A 92 -6.55 -10.16 -35.45
C TYR A 92 -5.73 -9.37 -34.43
N ALA A 93 -5.37 -10.02 -33.33
CA ALA A 93 -4.39 -9.52 -32.38
C ALA A 93 -3.44 -10.64 -32.01
N ALA A 94 -2.13 -10.40 -32.18
CA ALA A 94 -1.08 -11.35 -31.82
C ALA A 94 -0.93 -11.52 -30.30
N SER A 95 -1.35 -10.52 -29.52
CA SER A 95 -1.38 -10.57 -28.06
C SER A 95 -2.54 -9.74 -27.53
N ALA A 96 -3.35 -10.34 -26.67
CA ALA A 96 -4.45 -9.73 -25.95
C ALA A 96 -4.43 -10.18 -24.50
N ASN A 97 -4.81 -9.27 -23.60
CA ASN A 97 -5.04 -9.52 -22.18
C ASN A 97 -6.26 -8.71 -21.79
N ILE A 98 -7.33 -9.38 -21.34
CA ILE A 98 -8.54 -8.72 -20.86
C ILE A 98 -8.72 -9.13 -19.41
N GLY A 99 -8.22 -8.30 -18.49
CA GLY A 99 -8.42 -8.50 -17.06
C GLY A 99 -7.17 -8.76 -16.23
N ALA A 100 -6.13 -7.95 -16.37
CA ALA A 100 -5.25 -7.78 -15.23
C ALA A 100 -6.05 -7.05 -14.12
N ALA A 101 -6.41 -7.76 -13.06
CA ALA A 101 -6.85 -7.18 -11.78
C ALA A 101 -5.82 -6.17 -11.20
N ASN A 102 -4.66 -6.04 -11.86
CA ASN A 102 -3.55 -5.17 -11.53
C ASN A 102 -3.34 -4.05 -12.55
N PHE A 103 -4.34 -3.69 -13.36
CA PHE A 103 -4.28 -2.40 -14.08
C PHE A 103 -4.46 -1.26 -13.07
N GLN A 104 -3.40 -0.99 -12.30
CA GLN A 104 -3.10 0.38 -11.94
C GLN A 104 -2.71 1.04 -13.27
N PRO A 105 -3.44 2.06 -13.76
CA PRO A 105 -3.00 2.79 -14.94
C PRO A 105 -1.54 3.18 -14.71
N ALA A 106 -0.67 2.90 -15.68
CA ALA A 106 0.67 3.46 -15.66
C ALA A 106 0.49 4.99 -15.59
N SER A 107 0.89 5.57 -14.46
CA SER A 107 0.83 7.00 -14.23
C SER A 107 2.24 7.45 -13.95
N ASP A 108 2.67 8.51 -14.60
CA ASP A 108 3.99 9.10 -14.39
C ASP A 108 4.26 9.41 -12.91
N ASP A 109 3.21 9.74 -12.14
CA ASP A 109 3.28 9.95 -10.70
C ASP A 109 3.71 8.69 -9.92
N LEU A 110 3.17 7.53 -10.29
CA LEU A 110 3.50 6.24 -9.66
C LEU A 110 4.89 5.74 -10.08
N ASP A 111 5.27 5.95 -11.34
CA ASP A 111 6.63 5.67 -11.83
C ASP A 111 7.65 6.58 -11.14
N ALA A 112 7.31 7.85 -10.91
CA ALA A 112 8.14 8.80 -10.17
C ALA A 112 8.31 8.42 -8.69
N ILE A 113 7.24 7.94 -8.04
CA ILE A 113 7.30 7.46 -6.65
C ILE A 113 8.12 6.16 -6.55
N ALA A 114 7.98 5.24 -7.50
CA ALA A 114 8.75 3.99 -7.53
C ALA A 114 10.22 4.22 -7.90
N ALA A 115 10.50 5.19 -8.78
CA ALA A 115 11.85 5.61 -9.16
C ALA A 115 12.52 6.50 -8.10
N LEU A 116 11.76 7.00 -7.12
CA LEU A 116 12.33 7.75 -6.00
C LEU A 116 13.26 6.81 -5.22
N THR A 117 14.57 7.04 -5.36
CA THR A 117 15.62 6.36 -4.60
C THR A 117 15.57 6.83 -3.15
N THR A 118 14.53 6.39 -2.45
CA THR A 118 14.49 6.50 -1.00
C THR A 118 15.71 5.76 -0.47
N THR A 119 16.50 6.44 0.36
CA THR A 119 17.57 5.76 1.08
C THR A 119 16.94 4.69 1.98
N THR A 120 17.65 3.60 2.25
CA THR A 120 17.18 2.55 3.17
C THR A 120 16.71 3.15 4.50
N PHE A 121 17.36 4.22 4.96
CA PHE A 121 16.96 5.02 6.11
C PHE A 121 15.56 5.62 5.98
N GLY A 122 15.23 6.29 4.86
CA GLY A 122 13.93 6.91 4.65
C GLY A 122 12.76 5.91 4.64
N ARG A 123 12.95 4.74 4.03
CA ARG A 123 11.92 3.67 4.06
C ARG A 123 11.70 3.13 5.45
N GLN A 124 12.77 2.88 6.19
CA GLN A 124 12.66 2.36 7.55
C GLN A 124 11.91 3.32 8.48
N LEU A 125 12.00 4.64 8.26
CA LEU A 125 11.21 5.63 9.00
C LEU A 125 9.70 5.53 8.69
N LEU A 126 9.35 5.37 7.41
CA LEU A 126 7.97 5.33 6.93
C LEU A 126 7.23 4.03 7.28
N THR A 127 7.96 2.93 7.51
CA THR A 127 7.38 1.62 7.86
C THR A 127 7.11 1.43 9.35
N GLN A 128 7.40 2.42 10.20
CA GLN A 128 7.21 2.29 11.64
C GLN A 128 5.71 2.24 11.98
N ALA A 129 5.29 1.21 12.72
CA ALA A 129 3.88 0.93 13.00
C ALA A 129 3.22 1.86 14.03
N SER A 130 4.00 2.72 14.71
CA SER A 130 3.49 3.64 15.75
C SER A 130 4.46 4.78 16.04
N ALA A 131 3.98 5.83 16.71
CA ALA A 131 4.82 6.92 17.20
C ALA A 131 5.93 6.42 18.15
N THR A 132 5.66 5.40 18.98
CA THR A 132 6.67 4.80 19.86
C THR A 132 7.76 4.07 19.07
N ALA A 133 7.38 3.30 18.04
CA ALA A 133 8.34 2.63 17.16
C ALA A 133 9.21 3.63 16.38
N LEU A 134 8.62 4.74 15.94
CA LEU A 134 9.33 5.86 15.30
C LEU A 134 10.35 6.50 16.25
N ARG A 135 9.95 6.80 17.49
CA ARG A 135 10.84 7.36 18.51
C ARG A 135 12.03 6.45 18.79
N ALA A 136 11.78 5.14 18.95
CA ALA A 136 12.83 4.15 19.15
C ALA A 136 13.80 4.08 17.96
N TYR A 137 13.28 4.07 16.72
CA TYR A 137 14.11 4.05 15.52
C TYR A 137 14.99 5.30 15.38
N ALA A 138 14.45 6.47 15.71
CA ALA A 138 15.17 7.74 15.65
C ALA A 138 16.02 8.04 16.90
N ASN A 139 16.11 7.10 17.85
CA ASN A 139 16.74 7.29 19.16
C ASN A 139 16.27 8.55 19.90
N ILE A 140 14.98 8.91 19.73
CA ILE A 140 14.37 10.03 20.44
C ILE A 140 13.97 9.52 21.83
N PRO A 141 14.59 10.01 22.90
CA PRO A 141 14.25 9.57 24.25
C PRO A 141 12.85 10.07 24.63
N ASP A 142 12.11 9.29 25.43
CA ASP A 142 10.78 9.67 25.92
C ASP A 142 10.83 10.91 26.85
N ALA A 143 11.97 11.13 27.50
CA ALA A 143 12.33 12.36 28.19
C ALA A 143 13.83 12.56 28.13
N LEU A 144 14.29 13.80 28.01
CA LEU A 144 15.71 14.11 28.22
C LEU A 144 16.04 13.82 29.69
N PRO A 145 16.96 12.89 29.99
CA PRO A 145 17.41 12.71 31.35
C PRO A 145 18.11 14.01 31.79
N LEU A 146 17.47 14.77 32.69
CA LEU A 146 18.14 15.85 33.43
C LEU A 146 19.07 15.21 34.48
N THR A 147 20.04 14.42 34.04
CA THR A 147 21.09 13.91 34.90
C THR A 147 22.35 14.74 34.65
N GLY A 148 22.47 15.86 35.37
CA GLY A 148 23.73 16.60 35.47
C GLY A 148 24.06 17.60 34.34
N GLY A 149 23.05 18.24 33.72
CA GLY A 149 23.27 19.30 32.71
C GLY A 149 22.83 20.69 33.18
N THR A 150 23.56 21.73 32.76
CA THR A 150 23.13 23.13 32.88
C THR A 150 22.00 23.39 31.90
N VAL A 151 20.80 23.69 32.39
CA VAL A 151 19.67 24.10 31.54
C VAL A 151 19.63 25.63 31.50
N THR A 152 19.99 26.22 30.37
CA THR A 152 19.79 27.66 30.13
C THR A 152 18.40 27.87 29.53
N GLY A 153 17.43 28.17 30.38
CA GLY A 153 16.05 28.44 29.95
C GLY A 153 15.06 28.47 31.11
N SER A 154 13.90 29.09 30.89
CA SER A 154 12.83 29.16 31.90
C SER A 154 12.26 27.77 32.18
N ILE A 155 12.60 27.19 33.33
CA ILE A 155 12.01 25.93 33.78
C ILE A 155 10.52 26.19 34.10
N LYS A 156 9.62 25.76 33.20
CA LYS A 156 8.17 25.76 33.47
C LYS A 156 7.85 24.53 34.33
N ARG A 157 7.65 24.73 35.63
CA ARG A 157 7.27 23.67 36.58
C ARG A 157 5.78 23.38 36.47
N SER A 158 5.40 22.10 36.33
CA SER A 158 4.00 21.69 36.32
C SER A 158 3.50 21.53 37.75
N THR A 159 2.42 22.27 38.08
CA THR A 159 1.61 22.20 39.31
C THR A 159 2.24 22.72 40.61
N GLY A 160 1.49 23.59 41.30
CA GLY A 160 1.93 24.38 42.45
C GLY A 160 2.18 23.58 43.73
N GLY A 161 3.39 23.68 44.24
CA GLY A 161 3.77 23.39 45.62
C GLY A 161 4.59 24.55 46.20
N GLY A 162 4.86 24.53 47.51
CA GLY A 162 5.82 25.46 48.11
C GLY A 162 7.22 25.19 47.54
N TYR A 163 7.86 26.23 47.01
CA TYR A 163 9.21 26.11 46.43
C TYR A 163 10.20 26.85 47.31
N ALA A 164 11.36 26.25 47.54
CA ALA A 164 12.50 26.98 48.07
C ALA A 164 13.02 27.94 46.98
N TYR A 165 13.06 29.24 47.30
CA TYR A 165 13.69 30.26 46.47
C TYR A 165 14.58 31.15 47.34
N ALA A 166 15.73 31.56 46.80
CA ALA A 166 16.54 32.61 47.40
C ALA A 166 15.91 33.96 47.07
N ALA A 167 15.38 34.68 48.07
CA ALA A 167 14.81 36.02 47.87
C ALA A 167 15.89 37.11 47.75
N ASN A 168 17.14 36.80 48.11
CA ASN A 168 18.24 37.76 48.10
C ASN A 168 18.93 37.79 46.72
N PRO A 169 18.93 38.93 46.01
CA PRO A 169 19.51 39.06 44.69
C PRO A 169 21.04 38.91 44.64
N ALA A 170 21.72 38.93 45.79
CA ALA A 170 23.16 38.66 45.89
C ALA A 170 23.51 37.16 45.89
N ILE A 171 22.51 36.28 45.99
CA ILE A 171 22.72 34.83 45.96
C ILE A 171 22.81 34.37 44.51
N HIS A 172 24.01 33.97 44.09
CA HIS A 172 24.30 33.48 42.74
C HIS A 172 24.32 31.94 42.66
N GLU A 173 24.30 31.25 43.80
CA GLU A 173 24.29 29.79 43.91
C GLU A 173 23.49 29.39 45.17
N VAL A 174 22.63 28.38 45.06
CA VAL A 174 21.95 27.75 46.20
C VAL A 174 22.20 26.25 46.11
N ARG A 175 22.72 25.67 47.19
CA ARG A 175 22.94 24.23 47.31
C ARG A 175 21.97 23.67 48.34
N PHE A 176 21.34 22.55 47.98
CA PHE A 176 20.41 21.84 48.85
C PHE A 176 21.05 20.56 49.33
N TYR A 177 21.07 20.38 50.65
CA TYR A 177 21.64 19.20 51.30
C TYR A 177 20.56 18.48 52.10
N PHE A 178 20.60 17.15 52.07
CA PHE A 178 19.76 16.27 52.87
C PHE A 178 20.67 15.48 53.81
N THR A 179 20.37 15.50 55.11
CA THR A 179 21.17 14.81 56.14
C THR A 179 20.28 13.98 57.04
N GLU A 180 20.85 12.90 57.61
CA GLU A 180 20.21 12.13 58.68
C GLU A 180 20.00 13.02 59.93
N ALA A 181 19.03 12.65 60.77
CA ALA A 181 18.71 13.35 62.00
C ALA A 181 19.93 13.44 62.93
N GLY A 182 20.30 14.66 63.32
CA GLY A 182 21.42 14.93 64.23
C GLY A 182 22.81 14.78 63.62
N ALA A 183 22.95 14.67 62.29
CA ALA A 183 24.24 14.65 61.64
C ALA A 183 24.98 16.01 61.74
N ASP A 184 26.31 15.96 61.92
CA ASP A 184 27.16 17.15 61.95
C ASP A 184 27.14 17.90 60.60
N ASP A 185 27.12 19.24 60.64
CA ASP A 185 27.13 20.11 59.46
C ASP A 185 28.40 19.90 58.61
N PRO A 186 28.29 19.35 57.38
CA PRO A 186 29.41 19.16 56.50
C PRO A 186 29.71 20.44 55.71
N ARG A 187 30.29 21.45 56.39
CA ARG A 187 30.96 22.63 55.82
C ARG A 187 30.03 23.66 55.14
N THR A 188 29.13 24.27 55.91
CA THR A 188 28.28 25.41 55.53
C THR A 188 29.01 26.54 54.79
N GLN A 189 28.43 27.00 53.67
CA GLN A 189 28.63 28.34 53.13
C GLN A 189 27.36 29.17 53.30
N VAL A 190 27.51 30.51 53.24
CA VAL A 190 26.37 31.43 53.31
C VAL A 190 25.47 31.20 52.09
N GLY A 191 24.23 30.73 52.32
CA GLY A 191 23.23 30.48 51.28
C GLY A 191 22.81 29.02 51.10
N ASP A 192 23.46 28.08 51.79
CA ASP A 192 23.08 26.68 51.77
C ASP A 192 21.76 26.45 52.53
N VAL A 193 20.88 25.61 51.97
CA VAL A 193 19.60 25.24 52.59
C VAL A 193 19.64 23.76 52.97
N TRP A 194 19.33 23.48 54.24
CA TRP A 194 19.42 22.14 54.83
C TRP A 194 18.03 21.59 55.13
N PHE A 195 17.82 20.34 54.76
CA PHE A 195 16.65 19.56 55.18
C PHE A 195 17.14 18.39 56.02
N GLU A 196 16.73 18.36 57.28
CA GLU A 196 16.97 17.25 58.20
C GLU A 196 15.80 16.27 58.13
N GLU A 197 16.09 14.98 58.09
CA GLU A 197 15.08 13.94 58.21
C GLU A 197 14.45 13.99 59.61
N GLN A 198 13.14 14.27 59.71
CA GLN A 198 12.41 14.13 60.97
C GLN A 198 12.20 12.64 61.24
N ALA A 199 12.68 12.15 62.39
CA ALA A 199 12.31 10.83 62.87
C ALA A 199 10.76 10.73 63.01
N PRO A 200 10.16 9.57 62.70
CA PRO A 200 8.70 9.41 62.65
C PRO A 200 8.00 9.67 63.99
#